data_AF-X1BQ08-F1
#
_entry.id   AF-X1BQ08-F1
#
_cell.length_a   1.000
_cell.length_b   1.000
_cell.length_c   1.000
_cell.angle_alpha   90.00
_cell.angle_beta   90.00
_cell.angle_gamma   90.00
#
_symmetry.space_group_name_H-M   'P 1'
#
loop_
_entity.id
_entity.type
_entity.pdbx_description
1 polymer ?
#
loop_
_entity_poly.entity_id
_entity_poly.type
_entity_poly.pdbx_seq_one_letter_code
_entity_poly.pdbx_strand_id
1 'polypeptide(L)'
;KLYSKCQRNRTALCGIVKDSRSAILTNKLAAILPHLSRLKGFEQLIEIDYRPIVRQLRDTDLLFQVLDTNERTFEFLLTKFNDETDKNLPDFEIHCFYQKTAEFDTPLRIEFPVLNIEEGNLVEKISSLVNAVSKYNPEYGLPNVIIEADARARIQETDADILVDEIAAKIGYSSFSLQKRRSRLPFKTGV
;
A
#
# COMPACT_ATOMS: atom_id res chain seq x y z
N LYS A 1 -14.66 -4.86 14.06
CA LYS A 1 -14.55 -6.31 14.43
C LYS A 1 -13.18 -6.94 14.12
N LEU A 2 -12.52 -6.65 12.98
CA LEU A 2 -11.21 -7.23 12.64
C LEU A 2 -10.16 -6.93 13.72
N TYR A 3 -9.90 -5.64 14.00
CA TYR A 3 -8.91 -5.20 14.98
C TYR A 3 -9.12 -5.83 16.37
N SER A 4 -10.36 -5.81 16.89
CA SER A 4 -10.69 -6.41 18.19
C SER A 4 -10.43 -7.92 18.22
N LYS A 5 -10.65 -8.61 17.10
CA LYS A 5 -10.36 -10.05 16.97
C LYS A 5 -8.87 -10.32 16.93
N CYS A 6 -8.11 -9.53 16.17
CA CYS A 6 -6.65 -9.60 16.12
C CYS A 6 -6.03 -9.34 17.50
N GLN A 7 -6.48 -8.29 18.20
CA GLN A 7 -6.01 -7.95 19.55
C GLN A 7 -6.26 -9.10 20.54
N ARG A 8 -7.51 -9.60 20.62
CA ARG A 8 -7.87 -10.72 21.51
C ARG A 8 -7.09 -12.01 21.21
N ASN A 9 -6.84 -12.29 19.93
CA ASN A 9 -6.17 -13.52 19.50
C ASN A 9 -4.64 -13.36 19.41
N ARG A 10 -4.09 -12.19 19.77
CA ARG A 10 -2.66 -11.86 19.61
C ARG A 10 -2.15 -12.17 18.21
N THR A 11 -2.93 -11.78 17.21
CA THR A 11 -2.62 -12.00 15.79
C THR A 11 -2.06 -10.71 15.21
N ALA A 12 -0.83 -10.78 14.69
CA ALA A 12 -0.23 -9.69 13.93
C ALA A 12 -1.07 -9.41 12.68
N LEU A 13 -1.35 -8.13 12.44
CA LEU A 13 -2.06 -7.67 11.26
C LEU A 13 -1.15 -6.72 10.49
N CYS A 14 -1.03 -6.92 9.19
CA CYS A 14 -0.34 -5.98 8.31
C CYS A 14 -1.14 -5.78 7.02
N GLY A 15 -1.13 -4.55 6.53
CA GLY A 15 -1.57 -4.16 5.20
C GLY A 15 -0.35 -3.91 4.33
N ILE A 16 -0.45 -4.25 3.06
CA ILE A 16 0.61 -4.09 2.08
C ILE A 16 0.08 -3.21 0.97
N VAL A 17 0.75 -2.08 0.76
CA VAL A 17 0.37 -1.07 -0.22
C VAL A 17 1.42 -1.05 -1.31
N LYS A 18 1.02 -1.56 -2.48
CA LYS A 18 1.78 -1.42 -3.73
C LYS A 18 1.54 -0.02 -4.32
N ASP A 19 2.50 0.48 -5.10
CA ASP A 19 2.38 1.72 -5.87
C ASP A 19 1.98 2.93 -5.01
N SER A 20 2.49 2.95 -3.77
CA SER A 20 2.23 4.04 -2.83
C SER A 20 2.59 5.39 -3.46
N ARG A 21 1.61 6.29 -3.50
CA ARG A 21 1.78 7.69 -3.95
C ARG A 21 2.18 8.63 -2.81
N SER A 22 2.64 8.07 -1.70
CA SER A 22 3.05 8.82 -0.52
C SER A 22 4.34 9.61 -0.75
N ALA A 23 4.43 10.73 -0.06
CA ALA A 23 5.61 11.60 -0.01
C ALA A 23 6.00 11.92 1.44
N ILE A 24 5.71 11.03 2.40
CA ILE A 24 5.92 11.30 3.83
C ILE A 24 7.41 11.44 4.13
N LEU A 25 8.23 10.51 3.66
CA LEU A 25 9.67 10.50 3.90
C LEU A 25 10.37 11.58 3.09
N THR A 26 9.99 11.74 1.82
CA THR A 26 10.50 12.78 0.93
C THR A 26 10.17 14.20 1.44
N ASN A 27 8.97 14.43 1.99
CA ASN A 27 8.63 15.70 2.64
C ASN A 27 9.47 15.96 3.91
N LYS A 28 9.71 14.92 4.74
CA LYS A 28 10.61 15.05 5.89
C LYS A 28 12.04 15.35 5.46
N LEU A 29 12.51 14.68 4.40
CA LEU A 29 13.82 14.93 3.80
C LEU A 29 13.92 16.36 3.29
N ALA A 30 12.90 16.87 2.59
CA ALA A 30 12.84 18.25 2.11
C ALA A 30 12.99 19.28 3.24
N ALA A 31 12.42 18.99 4.42
CA ALA A 31 12.54 19.85 5.59
C ALA A 31 13.94 19.81 6.23
N ILE A 32 14.63 18.67 6.15
CA ILE A 32 15.93 18.44 6.82
C ILE A 32 17.11 18.87 5.92
N LEU A 33 17.01 18.69 4.60
CA LEU A 33 18.09 18.96 3.63
C LEU A 33 18.71 20.37 3.73
N PRO A 34 17.96 21.47 3.94
CA PRO A 34 18.55 22.80 4.12
C PRO A 34 19.46 22.94 5.34
N HIS A 35 19.26 22.08 6.34
CA HIS A 35 20.11 22.04 7.52
C HIS A 35 21.34 21.14 7.29
N LEU A 36 21.18 20.05 6.53
CA LEU A 36 22.29 19.16 6.16
C LEU A 36 23.30 19.83 5.23
N SER A 37 22.87 20.74 4.36
CA SER A 37 23.76 21.46 3.45
C SER A 37 24.79 22.35 4.16
N ARG A 38 24.68 22.53 5.49
CA ARG A 38 25.65 23.27 6.32
C ARG A 38 26.70 22.36 6.96
N LEU A 39 26.54 21.04 6.83
CA LEU A 39 27.44 20.05 7.40
C LEU A 39 28.54 19.68 6.40
N LYS A 40 29.71 19.38 6.94
CA LYS A 40 30.86 18.88 6.15
C LYS A 40 30.50 17.52 5.52
N GLY A 41 30.74 17.36 4.23
CA GLY A 41 30.38 16.18 3.44
C GLY A 41 29.09 16.33 2.61
N PHE A 42 28.36 17.45 2.76
CA PHE A 42 27.14 17.76 2.01
C PHE A 42 27.30 18.98 1.10
N GLU A 43 28.54 19.36 0.78
CA GLU A 43 28.85 20.57 0.00
C GLU A 43 28.19 20.52 -1.40
N GLN A 44 28.13 19.33 -2.00
CA GLN A 44 27.50 19.10 -3.31
C GLN A 44 25.99 19.37 -3.33
N LEU A 45 25.30 19.33 -2.17
CA LEU A 45 23.88 19.68 -2.11
C LEU A 45 23.64 21.16 -2.41
N ILE A 46 24.65 22.03 -2.25
CA ILE A 46 24.53 23.46 -2.56
C ILE A 46 24.61 23.69 -4.09
N GLU A 47 25.29 22.80 -4.81
CA GLU A 47 25.51 22.92 -6.25
C GLU A 47 24.25 22.57 -7.07
N ILE A 48 23.31 21.83 -6.48
CA ILE A 48 22.08 21.36 -7.12
C ILE A 48 20.89 22.09 -6.51
N ASP A 49 20.01 22.65 -7.35
CA ASP A 49 18.68 23.06 -6.87
C ASP A 49 17.82 21.81 -6.63
N TYR A 50 18.00 21.18 -5.47
CA TYR A 50 17.32 19.95 -5.10
C TYR A 50 15.84 20.15 -4.75
N ARG A 51 15.39 21.39 -4.49
CA ARG A 51 14.05 21.65 -3.95
C ARG A 51 12.93 21.26 -4.92
N PRO A 52 13.00 21.57 -6.22
CA PRO A 52 12.00 21.12 -7.19
C PRO A 52 11.99 19.60 -7.34
N ILE A 53 13.17 18.97 -7.28
CA ILE A 53 13.34 17.51 -7.42
C ILE A 53 12.65 16.79 -6.27
N VAL A 54 13.00 17.15 -5.02
CA VAL A 54 12.46 16.49 -3.83
C VAL A 54 10.95 16.71 -3.69
N ARG A 55 10.41 17.85 -4.15
CA ARG A 55 8.97 18.11 -4.15
C ARG A 55 8.16 17.20 -5.10
N GLN A 56 8.78 16.70 -6.16
CA GLN A 56 8.13 15.82 -7.14
C GLN A 56 8.37 14.33 -6.84
N LEU A 57 9.40 14.03 -6.04
CA LEU A 57 9.81 12.68 -5.72
C LEU A 57 8.82 12.02 -4.74
N ARG A 58 8.38 10.80 -5.07
CA ARG A 58 7.60 9.98 -4.12
C ARG A 58 8.54 9.17 -3.24
N ASP A 59 8.01 8.68 -2.13
CA ASP A 59 8.75 7.81 -1.22
C ASP A 59 9.27 6.56 -1.95
N THR A 60 8.43 5.95 -2.79
CA THR A 60 8.80 4.74 -3.56
C THR A 60 9.86 5.01 -4.62
N ASP A 61 9.85 6.17 -5.28
CA ASP A 61 10.87 6.54 -6.27
C ASP A 61 12.24 6.72 -5.62
N LEU A 62 12.29 7.42 -4.47
CA LEU A 62 13.51 7.59 -3.69
C LEU A 62 14.04 6.25 -3.19
N LEU A 63 13.17 5.47 -2.55
CA LEU A 63 13.57 4.24 -1.87
C LEU A 63 13.93 3.12 -2.84
N PHE A 64 13.40 3.15 -4.08
CA PHE A 64 13.83 2.22 -5.12
C PHE A 64 15.34 2.35 -5.42
N GLN A 65 15.88 3.57 -5.34
CA GLN A 65 17.30 3.87 -5.58
C GLN A 65 18.18 3.63 -4.35
N VAL A 66 17.61 3.69 -3.14
CA VAL A 66 18.36 3.71 -1.88
C VAL A 66 18.37 2.36 -1.17
N LEU A 67 17.27 1.61 -1.23
CA LEU A 67 17.18 0.31 -0.56
C LEU A 67 17.74 -0.81 -1.44
N ASP A 68 18.51 -1.69 -0.82
CA ASP A 68 18.86 -2.99 -1.40
C ASP A 68 17.74 -4.01 -1.22
N THR A 69 17.78 -5.09 -2.00
CA THR A 69 16.78 -6.16 -1.92
C THR A 69 16.84 -6.84 -0.55
N ASN A 70 15.66 -7.03 0.07
CA ASN A 70 15.41 -7.47 1.44
C ASN A 70 15.65 -6.42 2.53
N GLU A 71 16.02 -5.19 2.18
CA GLU A 71 16.14 -4.11 3.16
C GLU A 71 14.80 -3.41 3.42
N ARG A 72 14.71 -2.79 4.59
CA ARG A 72 13.59 -1.96 5.00
C ARG A 72 14.06 -0.64 5.58
N THR A 73 13.17 0.35 5.55
CA THR A 73 13.35 1.58 6.31
C THR A 73 13.14 1.34 7.81
N PHE A 74 13.41 2.37 8.59
CA PHE A 74 12.92 2.46 9.97
C PHE A 74 11.38 2.49 10.01
N GLU A 75 10.84 2.09 11.16
CA GLU A 75 9.42 2.22 11.50
C GLU A 75 9.08 3.67 11.83
N PHE A 76 7.95 4.16 11.34
CA PHE A 76 7.41 5.46 11.73
C PHE A 76 5.89 5.46 11.83
N LEU A 77 5.37 6.35 12.68
CA LEU A 77 3.94 6.59 12.83
C LEU A 77 3.35 7.12 11.51
N LEU A 78 2.34 6.41 11.00
CA LEU A 78 1.58 6.82 9.82
C LEU A 78 0.39 7.69 10.21
N THR A 79 -0.44 7.18 11.12
CA THR A 79 -1.63 7.86 11.61
C THR A 79 -2.07 7.26 12.96
N LYS A 80 -2.90 7.99 13.68
CA LYS A 80 -3.64 7.44 14.83
C LYS A 80 -5.01 7.00 14.34
N PHE A 81 -5.44 5.83 14.77
CA PHE A 81 -6.76 5.27 14.48
C PHE A 81 -7.67 5.50 15.68
N ASN A 82 -8.91 5.89 15.35
CA ASN A 82 -10.02 6.26 16.22
C ASN A 82 -9.97 7.69 16.75
N ASP A 83 -10.65 8.59 16.04
CA ASP A 83 -11.13 9.85 16.64
C ASP A 83 -12.67 9.81 16.82
N GLU A 84 -13.45 9.12 15.95
CA GLU A 84 -14.94 9.17 16.07
C GLU A 84 -15.75 7.92 15.60
N THR A 85 -15.14 6.81 15.15
CA THR A 85 -15.87 5.77 14.35
C THR A 85 -16.22 4.44 15.03
N ASP A 86 -15.45 3.95 16.02
CA ASP A 86 -15.80 2.70 16.75
C ASP A 86 -15.50 2.84 18.25
N LYS A 87 -16.53 3.15 19.04
CA LYS A 87 -16.42 3.36 20.50
C LYS A 87 -15.93 2.13 21.28
N ASN A 88 -15.94 0.94 20.67
CA ASN A 88 -15.51 -0.31 21.33
C ASN A 88 -14.04 -0.66 21.06
N LEU A 89 -13.37 0.08 20.18
CA LEU A 89 -11.94 -0.06 19.94
C LEU A 89 -11.21 1.06 20.67
N PRO A 90 -10.19 0.75 21.50
CA PRO A 90 -9.32 1.79 22.03
C PRO A 90 -8.56 2.45 20.88
N ASP A 91 -8.17 3.71 21.06
CA ASP A 91 -7.32 4.41 20.11
C ASP A 91 -6.00 3.65 19.99
N PHE A 92 -5.57 3.43 18.75
CA PHE A 92 -4.31 2.75 18.46
C PHE A 92 -3.57 3.45 17.34
N GLU A 93 -2.27 3.26 17.32
CA GLU A 93 -1.42 3.85 16.29
C GLU A 93 -1.27 2.88 15.12
N ILE A 94 -1.30 3.42 13.90
CA ILE A 94 -0.90 2.70 12.70
C ILE A 94 0.52 3.14 12.38
N HIS A 95 1.44 2.20 12.47
CA HIS A 95 2.83 2.39 12.11
C HIS A 95 3.06 1.83 10.70
N CYS A 96 4.12 2.30 10.06
CA CYS A 96 4.50 1.79 8.76
C CYS A 96 6.01 1.84 8.55
N PHE A 97 6.47 1.05 7.58
CA PHE A 97 7.80 1.12 7.01
C PHE A 97 7.71 0.74 5.53
N TYR A 98 8.78 1.02 4.79
CA TYR A 98 8.92 0.56 3.41
C TYR A 98 9.92 -0.59 3.36
N GLN A 99 9.72 -1.52 2.43
CA GLN A 99 10.57 -2.68 2.26
C GLN A 99 10.73 -3.01 0.78
N LYS A 100 11.97 -3.22 0.34
CA LYS A 100 12.27 -3.65 -1.02
C LYS A 100 12.36 -5.17 -1.05
N THR A 101 11.33 -5.82 -1.56
CA THR A 101 11.22 -7.29 -1.57
C THR A 101 11.75 -7.94 -2.86
N ALA A 102 11.85 -7.16 -3.94
CA ALA A 102 12.32 -7.61 -5.25
C ALA A 102 13.26 -6.55 -5.87
N GLU A 103 14.19 -7.01 -6.72
CA GLU A 103 15.27 -6.18 -7.27
C GLU A 103 14.74 -5.11 -8.24
N PHE A 104 13.85 -5.54 -9.14
CA PHE A 104 13.33 -4.71 -10.24
C PHE A 104 11.93 -4.16 -9.97
N ASP A 105 11.40 -4.33 -8.76
CA ASP A 105 10.10 -3.79 -8.34
C ASP A 105 10.28 -2.64 -7.35
N THR A 106 9.25 -1.80 -7.26
CA THR A 106 9.20 -0.71 -6.31
C THR A 106 9.04 -1.21 -4.87
N PRO A 107 9.61 -0.53 -3.86
CA PRO A 107 9.42 -0.91 -2.47
C PRO A 107 7.95 -0.88 -2.05
N LEU A 108 7.55 -1.89 -1.28
CA LEU A 108 6.22 -1.98 -0.71
C LEU A 108 6.12 -1.13 0.56
N ARG A 109 5.01 -0.42 0.74
CA ARG A 109 4.69 0.17 2.04
C ARG A 109 3.91 -0.84 2.88
N ILE A 110 4.45 -1.16 4.04
CA ILE A 110 3.84 -2.09 5.00
C ILE A 110 3.28 -1.27 6.15
N GLU A 111 1.99 -1.42 6.39
CA GLU A 111 1.24 -0.71 7.43
C GLU A 111 0.74 -1.72 8.45
N PHE A 112 0.84 -1.42 9.74
CA PHE A 112 0.38 -2.35 10.78
C PHE A 112 -0.11 -1.56 12.01
N PRO A 113 -1.22 -1.99 12.63
CA PRO A 113 -1.70 -1.38 13.85
C PRO A 113 -0.93 -1.92 15.06
N VAL A 114 -0.53 -1.02 15.95
CA VAL A 114 0.06 -1.35 17.25
C VAL A 114 -1.07 -1.63 18.25
N LEU A 115 -1.59 -2.86 18.21
CA LEU A 115 -2.72 -3.29 19.05
C LEU A 115 -2.30 -3.78 20.44
N ASN A 116 -1.05 -4.24 20.57
CA ASN A 116 -0.46 -4.79 21.79
C ASN A 116 0.93 -4.17 22.00
N ILE A 117 1.14 -3.47 23.12
CA ILE A 117 2.39 -2.72 23.41
C ILE A 117 3.55 -3.67 23.80
N GLU A 118 3.26 -4.88 24.25
CA GLU A 118 4.25 -5.83 24.78
C GLU A 118 5.00 -6.64 23.72
N GLU A 119 4.63 -6.54 22.44
CA GLU A 119 5.27 -7.29 21.36
C GLU A 119 6.56 -6.61 20.89
N GLY A 120 7.59 -6.67 21.76
CA GLY A 120 8.96 -6.42 21.33
C GLY A 120 9.25 -7.29 20.11
N ASN A 121 9.68 -6.67 19.01
CA ASN A 121 10.04 -7.30 17.74
C ASN A 121 8.90 -7.57 16.72
N LEU A 122 7.74 -6.90 16.82
CA LEU A 122 6.66 -7.02 15.82
C LEU A 122 7.12 -6.66 14.39
N VAL A 123 7.81 -5.52 14.24
CA VAL A 123 8.29 -5.03 12.94
C VAL A 123 9.21 -6.04 12.25
N GLU A 124 10.14 -6.63 12.99
CA GLU A 124 11.09 -7.60 12.43
C GLU A 124 10.40 -8.89 12.01
N LYS A 125 9.41 -9.35 12.79
CA LYS A 125 8.58 -10.50 12.44
C LYS A 125 7.79 -10.24 11.15
N ILE A 126 7.14 -9.08 11.03
CA ILE A 126 6.39 -8.71 9.82
C ILE A 126 7.34 -8.63 8.62
N SER A 127 8.45 -7.92 8.75
CA SER A 127 9.46 -7.75 7.68
C SER A 127 9.98 -9.09 7.17
N SER A 128 10.36 -9.99 8.10
CA SER A 128 10.86 -11.32 7.78
C SER A 128 9.81 -12.17 7.09
N LEU A 129 8.56 -12.17 7.57
CA LEU A 129 7.46 -12.90 6.96
C LEU A 129 7.17 -12.39 5.55
N VAL A 130 7.04 -11.07 5.38
CA VAL A 130 6.77 -10.44 4.08
C VAL A 130 7.89 -10.79 3.09
N ASN A 131 9.16 -10.71 3.49
CA ASN A 131 10.28 -11.16 2.66
C ASN A 131 10.13 -12.63 2.27
N ALA A 132 9.80 -13.52 3.22
CA ALA A 132 9.68 -14.94 2.94
C ALA A 132 8.59 -15.26 1.90
N VAL A 133 7.44 -14.57 1.94
CA VAL A 133 6.32 -14.80 1.01
C VAL A 133 6.40 -14.01 -0.29
N SER A 134 7.38 -13.12 -0.43
CA SER A 134 7.55 -12.24 -1.61
C SER A 134 8.70 -12.64 -2.53
N LYS A 135 9.54 -13.62 -2.16
CA LYS A 135 10.78 -14.00 -2.86
C LYS A 135 10.63 -14.78 -4.17
N TYR A 136 9.40 -14.93 -4.69
CA TYR A 136 9.16 -15.85 -5.80
C TYR A 136 9.68 -15.35 -7.16
N ASN A 137 9.70 -14.03 -7.38
CA ASN A 137 10.10 -13.43 -8.66
C ASN A 137 10.88 -12.12 -8.44
N PRO A 138 12.06 -11.92 -9.06
CA PRO A 138 12.83 -10.67 -8.95
C PRO A 138 12.15 -9.43 -9.58
N GLU A 139 11.15 -9.63 -10.44
CA GLU A 139 10.36 -8.56 -11.06
C GLU A 139 9.07 -8.24 -10.29
N TYR A 140 8.70 -9.06 -9.30
CA TYR A 140 7.42 -8.91 -8.61
C TYR A 140 7.54 -9.16 -7.12
N GLY A 141 7.55 -8.08 -6.35
CA GLY A 141 7.81 -8.10 -4.92
C GLY A 141 6.58 -8.30 -4.04
N LEU A 142 5.37 -8.44 -4.59
CA LEU A 142 4.16 -8.60 -3.79
C LEU A 142 4.06 -10.03 -3.21
N PRO A 143 3.60 -10.21 -1.96
CA PRO A 143 3.36 -11.53 -1.39
C PRO A 143 2.43 -12.41 -2.22
N ASN A 144 2.82 -13.66 -2.41
CA ASN A 144 2.05 -14.66 -3.13
C ASN A 144 0.61 -14.83 -2.59
N VAL A 145 0.44 -14.77 -1.26
CA VAL A 145 -0.88 -14.85 -0.61
C VAL A 145 -1.82 -13.71 -1.00
N ILE A 146 -1.28 -12.51 -1.27
CA ILE A 146 -2.08 -11.37 -1.74
C ILE A 146 -2.45 -11.55 -3.21
N ILE A 147 -1.49 -12.00 -4.03
CA ILE A 147 -1.74 -12.28 -5.46
C ILE A 147 -2.84 -13.32 -5.60
N GLU A 148 -2.78 -14.40 -4.82
CA GLU A 148 -3.77 -15.46 -4.85
C GLU A 148 -5.13 -14.98 -4.34
N ALA A 149 -5.16 -14.19 -3.26
CA ALA A 149 -6.40 -13.61 -2.75
C ALA A 149 -7.06 -12.68 -3.79
N ASP A 150 -6.28 -11.84 -4.46
CA ASP A 150 -6.76 -10.97 -5.53
C ASP A 150 -7.31 -11.77 -6.72
N ALA A 151 -6.56 -12.79 -7.17
CA ALA A 151 -7.00 -13.66 -8.26
C ALA A 151 -8.31 -14.40 -7.94
N ARG A 152 -8.50 -14.82 -6.68
CA ARG A 152 -9.74 -15.48 -6.21
C ARG A 152 -10.91 -14.50 -6.03
N ALA A 153 -10.63 -13.26 -5.65
CA ALA A 153 -11.65 -12.22 -5.46
C ALA A 153 -12.09 -11.58 -6.78
N ARG A 154 -11.30 -11.74 -7.84
CA ARG A 154 -11.57 -11.17 -9.16
C ARG A 154 -12.85 -11.76 -9.76
N ILE A 155 -13.87 -10.92 -9.89
CA ILE A 155 -15.13 -11.26 -10.57
C ILE A 155 -14.88 -11.23 -12.08
N GLN A 156 -15.20 -12.31 -12.79
CA GLN A 156 -15.12 -12.32 -14.26
C GLN A 156 -16.20 -11.41 -14.84
N GLU A 157 -15.93 -10.79 -15.99
CA GLU A 157 -16.91 -9.91 -16.64
C GLU A 157 -18.24 -10.64 -16.90
N THR A 158 -18.17 -11.92 -17.28
CA THR A 158 -19.34 -12.79 -17.49
C THR A 158 -20.14 -12.97 -16.21
N ASP A 159 -19.49 -13.18 -15.08
CA ASP A 159 -20.16 -13.36 -13.78
C ASP A 159 -20.80 -12.04 -13.32
N ALA A 160 -20.13 -10.92 -13.57
CA ALA A 160 -20.67 -9.60 -13.29
C ALA A 160 -21.92 -9.31 -14.12
N ASP A 161 -21.94 -9.68 -15.40
CA ASP A 161 -23.10 -9.53 -16.28
C ASP A 161 -24.30 -10.37 -15.78
N ILE A 162 -24.06 -11.62 -15.37
CA ILE A 162 -25.11 -12.48 -14.78
C ILE A 162 -25.69 -11.83 -13.52
N LEU A 163 -24.84 -11.33 -12.62
CA LEU A 163 -25.28 -10.65 -11.40
C LEU A 163 -26.12 -9.41 -11.71
N VAL A 164 -25.73 -8.62 -12.71
CA VAL A 164 -26.50 -7.45 -13.14
C VAL A 164 -27.86 -7.86 -13.69
N ASP A 165 -27.93 -8.92 -14.49
CA ASP A 165 -29.18 -9.44 -15.04
C ASP A 165 -30.11 -10.00 -13.95
N GLU A 166 -29.56 -10.72 -12.97
CA GLU A 166 -30.34 -11.21 -11.82
C GLU A 166 -30.91 -10.06 -10.98
N ILE A 167 -30.10 -9.03 -10.74
CA ILE A 167 -30.56 -7.82 -10.05
C ILE A 167 -31.68 -7.19 -10.87
N ALA A 168 -31.48 -6.98 -12.18
CA ALA A 168 -32.45 -6.40 -13.11
C ALA A 168 -33.81 -7.12 -13.03
N ALA A 169 -33.78 -8.46 -13.13
CA ALA A 169 -34.96 -9.30 -13.07
C ALA A 169 -35.72 -9.14 -11.75
N LYS A 170 -35.01 -9.08 -10.62
CA LYS A 170 -35.63 -8.89 -9.28
C LYS A 170 -36.24 -7.51 -9.08
N ILE A 171 -35.66 -6.47 -9.68
CA ILE A 171 -36.17 -5.10 -9.57
C ILE A 171 -37.23 -4.76 -10.63
N GLY A 172 -37.59 -5.73 -11.50
CA GLY A 172 -38.60 -5.55 -12.55
C GLY A 172 -38.11 -4.70 -13.73
N TYR A 173 -36.81 -4.46 -13.85
CA TYR A 173 -36.20 -3.80 -14.99
C TYR A 173 -35.73 -4.85 -16.01
N SER A 174 -35.93 -4.59 -17.30
CA SER A 174 -35.29 -5.42 -18.33
C SER A 174 -33.78 -5.13 -18.34
N SER A 175 -32.94 -6.15 -18.56
CA SER A 175 -31.47 -6.04 -18.74
C SER A 175 -31.05 -4.84 -19.59
N PHE A 176 -31.89 -4.47 -20.55
CA PHE A 176 -31.71 -3.37 -21.49
C PHE A 176 -31.67 -1.97 -20.83
N SER A 177 -32.26 -1.77 -19.65
CA SER A 177 -32.26 -0.46 -18.96
C SER A 177 -30.99 -0.22 -18.12
N LEU A 178 -30.33 -1.29 -17.66
CA LEU A 178 -29.12 -1.21 -16.83
C LEU A 178 -27.82 -1.31 -17.63
N GLN A 179 -27.89 -1.78 -18.87
CA GLN A 179 -26.75 -1.77 -19.79
C GLN A 179 -26.27 -0.34 -20.07
N LYS A 180 -24.95 -0.14 -19.98
CA LYS A 180 -24.31 1.14 -20.34
C LYS A 180 -24.69 1.50 -21.78
N ARG A 181 -25.15 2.73 -22.06
CA ARG A 181 -25.55 3.16 -23.42
C ARG A 181 -24.53 2.81 -24.53
N ARG A 182 -23.24 2.82 -24.21
CA ARG A 182 -22.14 2.42 -25.12
C ARG A 182 -22.16 0.96 -25.57
N SER A 183 -22.70 0.03 -24.79
CA SER A 183 -22.83 -1.38 -25.20
C SER A 183 -24.00 -1.62 -26.15
N ARG A 184 -24.85 -0.61 -26.38
CA ARG A 184 -26.01 -0.64 -27.28
C ARG A 184 -25.73 0.00 -28.65
N LEU A 185 -24.47 0.37 -28.92
CA LEU A 185 -24.08 0.91 -30.22
C LEU A 185 -24.15 -0.21 -31.28
N PRO A 186 -24.84 -0.01 -32.41
CA PRO A 186 -25.03 -1.03 -33.45
C PRO A 186 -23.73 -1.40 -34.17
N PHE A 187 -22.68 -0.58 -34.05
CA PHE A 187 -21.37 -0.83 -34.61
C PHE A 187 -20.34 -0.75 -33.50
N LYS A 188 -19.75 -1.90 -33.12
CA LYS A 188 -18.53 -1.92 -32.30
C LYS A 188 -17.38 -1.45 -33.18
N THR A 189 -16.86 -0.26 -32.94
CA THR A 189 -15.55 0.12 -33.48
C THR A 189 -14.52 -0.69 -32.71
N GLY A 190 -14.07 -1.80 -33.30
CA GLY A 190 -12.98 -2.59 -32.75
C GLY A 190 -11.69 -1.78 -32.73
N VAL A 191 -11.08 -1.69 -31.56
CA VAL A 191 -9.63 -1.51 -31.36
C VAL A 191 -9.27 -2.39 -30.17
#